data_AF-A0A2D5YIZ8-F1
#
_entry.id   AF-A0A2D5YIZ8-F1
#
_cell.length_a   1.000
_cell.length_b   1.000
_cell.length_c   1.000
_cell.angle_alpha   90.00
_cell.angle_beta   90.00
_cell.angle_gamma   90.00
#
_symmetry.space_group_name_H-M   'P 1'
#
loop_
_entity.id
_entity.type
_entity.pdbx_description
1 polymer ?
#
loop_
_entity_poly.entity_id
_entity_poly.type
_entity_poly.pdbx_seq_one_letter_code
_entity_poly.pdbx_strand_id
1 'polypeptide(L)' 'MLLLLPQVLAGTHLGNPAVQLVSTTRLSLACEADLCIQADGEFYCLPGEGVRRLDVQIVPGALELVVEQN' A
#
# COMPACT_ATOMS: atom_id res chain seq x y z
N MET A 1 -5.83 -11.72 11.17
CA MET A 1 -5.39 -10.31 11.38
C MET A 1 -4.97 -9.99 12.80
N LEU A 2 -5.78 -10.28 13.84
CA LEU A 2 -5.49 -9.86 15.22
C LEU A 2 -4.12 -10.33 15.76
N LEU A 3 -3.60 -11.47 15.29
CA LEU A 3 -2.29 -11.98 15.70
C LEU A 3 -1.09 -11.17 15.14
N LEU A 4 -1.27 -10.46 14.03
CA LEU A 4 -0.21 -9.62 13.44
C LEU A 4 -0.13 -8.25 14.14
N LEU A 5 -1.26 -7.78 14.69
CA LEU A 5 -1.43 -6.42 15.21
C LEU A 5 -0.40 -6.08 16.31
N PRO A 6 -0.13 -6.93 17.31
CA PRO A 6 0.93 -6.68 18.30
C PRO A 6 2.33 -6.56 17.67
N GLN A 7 2.63 -7.35 16.63
CA GLN A 7 3.91 -7.31 15.94
C GLN A 7 4.07 -6.04 15.10
N VAL A 8 2.97 -5.53 14.52
CA VAL A 8 2.97 -4.23 13.83
C VAL A 8 3.24 -3.10 14.83
N LEU A 9 2.53 -3.08 15.97
CA LEU A 9 2.70 -2.07 17.01
C LEU A 9 4.12 -2.08 17.61
N ALA A 10 4.75 -3.25 17.70
CA ALA A 10 6.11 -3.42 18.19
C ALA A 10 7.19 -3.27 17.09
N GLY A 11 6.83 -3.07 15.83
CA GLY A 11 7.77 -2.98 14.71
C GLY A 11 8.49 -4.29 14.35
N THR A 12 7.99 -5.45 14.78
CA THR A 12 8.63 -6.78 14.61
C THR A 12 7.98 -7.68 13.56
N HIS A 13 6.92 -7.21 12.89
CA HIS A 13 6.13 -7.97 11.93
C HIS A 13 6.91 -8.53 10.73
N LEU A 14 8.07 -7.96 10.39
CA LEU A 14 8.93 -8.47 9.31
C LEU A 14 9.56 -9.83 9.63
N GLY A 15 9.59 -10.26 10.89
CA GLY A 15 10.02 -11.61 11.28
C GLY A 15 8.94 -12.68 11.06
N ASN A 16 7.71 -12.31 10.69
CA ASN A 16 6.62 -13.25 10.49
C ASN A 16 6.70 -13.88 9.09
N PRO A 17 6.66 -15.22 8.95
CA PRO A 17 6.77 -15.88 7.65
C PRO A 17 5.62 -15.57 6.68
N ALA A 18 4.48 -15.07 7.17
CA ALA A 18 3.37 -14.62 6.33
C ALA A 18 3.56 -13.19 5.78
N VAL A 19 4.62 -12.49 6.18
CA VAL A 19 4.94 -11.13 5.73
C VAL A 19 6.15 -11.18 4.82
N GLN A 20 6.00 -10.65 3.61
CA GLN A 20 7.10 -10.46 2.67
C GLN A 20 7.27 -8.96 2.42
N LEU A 21 8.52 -8.50 2.47
CA LEU A 21 8.87 -7.12 2.13
C LEU A 21 9.77 -7.13 0.90
N VAL A 22 9.39 -6.34 -0.10
CA VAL A 22 10.14 -6.14 -1.33
C VAL A 22 10.31 -4.65 -1.59
N SER A 23 11.41 -4.27 -2.24
CA SER A 23 11.63 -2.90 -2.71
C SER A 23 11.46 -2.84 -4.22
N THR A 24 10.61 -1.94 -4.70
CA THR A 24 10.34 -1.74 -6.13
C THR A 24 9.84 -0.31 -6.37
N THR A 25 10.01 0.18 -7.60
CA THR A 25 9.40 1.44 -8.06
C THR A 25 8.10 1.20 -8.85
N ARG A 26 7.77 -0.06 -9.14
CA ARG A 26 6.56 -0.46 -9.86
C ARG A 26 5.92 -1.70 -9.24
N LEU A 27 4.60 -1.69 -9.13
CA LEU A 27 3.79 -2.80 -8.65
C LEU A 27 2.59 -2.98 -9.59
N SER A 28 2.38 -4.19 -10.08
CA SER A 28 1.18 -4.57 -10.83
C SER A 28 0.45 -5.65 -10.05
N LEU A 29 -0.84 -5.44 -9.81
CA LEU A 29 -1.74 -6.37 -9.12
C LEU A 29 -2.90 -6.72 -10.04
N ALA A 30 -3.21 -8.00 -10.15
CA ALA A 30 -4.42 -8.50 -10.79
C ALA A 30 -5.11 -9.49 -9.85
N CYS A 31 -6.44 -9.39 -9.73
CA CYS A 31 -7.25 -10.24 -8.88
C CYS A 31 -8.50 -10.69 -9.65
N GLU A 32 -8.98 -11.90 -9.37
CA GLU A 32 -10.23 -12.38 -9.95
C GLU A 32 -11.45 -11.73 -9.29
N ALA A 33 -11.33 -11.38 -8.01
CA ALA A 33 -12.33 -10.64 -7.24
C ALA A 33 -12.12 -9.12 -7.37
N ASP A 34 -13.19 -8.37 -7.15
CA ASP A 34 -13.14 -6.91 -7.15
C ASP A 34 -12.23 -6.40 -6.00
N LEU A 35 -11.38 -5.44 -6.34
CA LEU A 35 -10.44 -4.80 -5.43
C LEU A 35 -11.14 -3.74 -4.59
N CYS A 36 -10.68 -3.59 -3.34
CA CYS A 36 -10.96 -2.45 -2.49
C CYS A 36 -9.63 -1.74 -2.23
N ILE A 37 -9.49 -0.51 -2.71
CA ILE A 37 -8.22 0.24 -2.67
C ILE A 37 -8.43 1.50 -1.86
N GLN A 38 -7.58 1.67 -0.84
CA GLN A 38 -7.45 2.92 -0.11
C GLN A 38 -6.07 3.54 -0.43
N ALA A 39 -6.06 4.83 -0.73
CA ALA A 39 -4.86 5.63 -0.90
C ALA A 39 -4.97 6.87 -0.01
N ASP A 40 -3.95 7.15 0.79
CA ASP A 40 -3.87 8.34 1.66
C ASP A 40 -5.08 8.55 2.59
N GLY A 41 -5.74 7.45 3.00
CA GLY A 41 -6.91 7.47 3.86
C GLY A 41 -8.25 7.53 3.12
N GLU A 42 -8.25 7.70 1.79
CA GLU A 42 -9.45 7.80 0.95
C GLU A 42 -9.67 6.53 0.11
N PHE A 43 -10.93 6.18 -0.14
CA PHE A 43 -11.26 5.08 -1.04
C PHE A 43 -11.11 5.49 -2.49
N TYR A 44 -10.23 4.81 -3.21
CA TYR A 44 -10.09 4.95 -4.65
C TYR A 44 -11.09 4.07 -5.40
N CYS A 45 -11.32 2.84 -4.90
CA CYS A 45 -12.37 1.96 -5.42
C CYS A 45 -12.95 1.07 -4.32
N LEU A 46 -14.21 0.71 -4.48
CA LEU A 46 -14.97 -0.15 -3.58
C LEU A 46 -15.31 -1.50 -4.23
N PRO A 47 -15.55 -2.56 -3.43
CA PRO A 47 -16.06 -3.82 -3.95
C PRO A 47 -17.39 -3.61 -4.71
N GLY A 48 -17.52 -4.22 -5.89
CA GLY A 48 -18.70 -4.07 -6.76
C GLY A 48 -18.52 -3.05 -7.89
N GLU A 49 -17.43 -2.27 -7.89
CA GLU A 49 -17.10 -1.36 -8.99
C GLU A 49 -16.37 -2.04 -10.15
N GLY A 50 -16.14 -3.36 -10.08
CA GLY A 50 -15.53 -4.14 -11.15
C GLY A 50 -14.02 -3.92 -11.37
N VAL A 51 -13.36 -3.16 -10.48
CA VAL A 51 -11.91 -2.91 -10.55
C VAL A 51 -11.16 -4.17 -10.13
N ARG A 52 -10.38 -4.75 -11.05
CA ARG A 52 -9.67 -6.03 -10.84
C ARG A 52 -8.17 -5.96 -11.09
N ARG A 53 -7.69 -4.79 -11.52
CA ARG A 53 -6.28 -4.54 -11.83
C ARG A 53 -5.87 -3.19 -11.25
N LEU A 54 -4.67 -3.14 -10.69
CA LEU A 54 -4.02 -1.93 -10.19
C LEU A 54 -2.57 -1.93 -10.65
N ASP A 55 -2.12 -0.81 -11.21
CA ASP A 55 -0.73 -0.55 -11.53
C ASP A 55 -0.27 0.68 -10.75
N VAL A 56 0.77 0.54 -9.93
CA VAL A 56 1.36 1.60 -9.09
C VAL A 56 2.78 1.88 -9.58
N GLN A 57 3.12 3.15 -9.70
CA GLN A 57 4.47 3.60 -10.05
C GLN A 57 4.92 4.75 -9.16
N ILE A 58 6.14 4.65 -8.64
CA ILE A 58 6.82 5.77 -7.99
C ILE A 58 7.33 6.72 -9.08
N VAL A 59 7.01 8.01 -8.96
CA VAL A 59 7.45 9.08 -9.86
C VAL A 59 8.44 9.98 -9.11
N PRO A 60 9.76 9.76 -9.26
CA PRO A 60 10.76 10.56 -8.54
C PRO A 60 10.70 12.03 -8.95
N GLY A 61 10.79 12.94 -7.98
CA GLY A 61 10.81 14.38 -8.24
C GLY A 61 9.50 14.94 -8.79
N ALA A 62 8.37 14.26 -8.60
CA ALA A 62 7.08 14.71 -9.11
C ALA A 62 6.56 16.00 -8.45
N LEU A 63 7.03 16.31 -7.24
CA LEU A 63 6.55 17.42 -6.43
C LEU A 63 7.72 18.17 -5.81
N GLU A 64 7.61 19.50 -5.74
CA GLU A 64 8.46 20.37 -4.94
C GLU A 64 7.71 20.73 -3.65
N LEU A 65 8.34 20.53 -2.50
CA LEU A 65 7.75 20.82 -1.19
C LEU A 65 8.37 22.10 -0.62
N VAL A 66 7.52 23.05 -0.22
CA VAL A 66 7.95 24.21 0.57
C VAL A 66 8.04 23.79 2.03
N VAL A 67 9.23 23.93 2.62
CA VAL A 67 9.48 23.64 4.04
C VAL A 67 9.88 24.92 4.76
N GLU A 68 9.36 25.12 5.97
CA GLU A 68 9.71 26.26 6.81
C GLU A 68 11.15 26.10 7.32
N GLN A 69 11.96 27.16 7.24
CA GLN A 69 13.33 27.17 7.75
C GLN A 69 13.29 27.67 9.20
N ASN A 70 13.67 26.80 10.14
CA ASN A 70 13.96 27.17 11.53
C ASN A 70 15.25 27.98 11.65
#